data_AF-A0A0F3LMH2-F1
#
_entry.id   AF-A0A0F3LMH2-F1
#
_cell.length_a   1.000
_cell.length_b   1.000
_cell.length_c   1.000
_cell.angle_alpha   90.00
_cell.angle_beta   90.00
_cell.angle_gamma   90.00
#
_symmetry.space_group_name_H-M   'P 1'
#
loop_
_entity.id
_entity.type
_entity.pdbx_description
1 polymer ?
#
loop_
_entity_poly.entity_id
_entity_poly.type
_entity_poly.pdbx_seq_one_letter_code
_entity_poly.pdbx_strand_id
1 'polypeptide(L)'
;MNLIRHCLDECWDALAQVSDPEIPVLSVLDLGMIRGVELNAQDEIVVRLTPTYSGCPATDLLKDEITAAFQSKGLTPVQVVVDLSEAWTTDWMSESGKQKLQQYGIAPPQGQSHQCGTHVALSDGIRCPHCHSQQTKLLSEFSSTACKALYKCQDCLEPFDYFKCI
;
A
#
# COMPACT_ATOMS: atom_id res chain seq x y z
N MET A 1 -5.75 -25.87 -19.74
CA MET A 1 -6.30 -24.57 -19.29
C MET A 1 -6.67 -24.49 -17.80
N ASN A 2 -6.80 -25.60 -17.05
CA ASN A 2 -7.08 -25.53 -15.59
C ASN A 2 -5.83 -25.36 -14.70
N LEU A 3 -4.68 -25.95 -15.07
CA LEU A 3 -3.44 -25.83 -14.29
C LEU A 3 -2.92 -24.38 -14.19
N ILE A 4 -3.02 -23.61 -15.28
CA ILE A 4 -2.57 -22.20 -15.33
C ILE A 4 -3.46 -21.30 -14.45
N ARG A 5 -4.78 -21.53 -14.45
CA ARG A 5 -5.70 -20.79 -13.56
C ARG A 5 -5.40 -21.07 -12.09
N HIS A 6 -5.12 -22.33 -11.74
CA HIS A 6 -4.85 -22.69 -10.36
C HIS A 6 -3.57 -22.05 -9.82
N CYS A 7 -2.51 -22.04 -10.63
CA CYS A 7 -1.26 -21.35 -10.29
C CYS A 7 -1.48 -19.85 -10.07
N LEU A 8 -2.27 -19.19 -10.93
CA LEU A 8 -2.58 -17.77 -10.76
C LEU A 8 -3.34 -17.50 -9.46
N ASP A 9 -4.34 -18.31 -9.13
CA ASP A 9 -5.10 -18.17 -7.87
C ASP A 9 -4.17 -18.35 -6.64
N GLU A 10 -3.29 -19.36 -6.67
CA GLU A 10 -2.32 -19.61 -5.60
C GLU A 10 -1.30 -18.47 -5.43
N CYS A 11 -0.92 -17.80 -6.54
CA CYS A 11 -0.06 -16.62 -6.52
C CYS A 11 -0.75 -15.45 -5.79
N TRP A 12 -2.02 -15.18 -6.09
CA TRP A 12 -2.77 -14.13 -5.40
C TRP A 12 -2.94 -14.44 -3.91
N ASP A 13 -3.18 -15.72 -3.57
CA ASP A 13 -3.22 -16.15 -2.17
C ASP A 13 -1.87 -16.00 -1.47
N ALA A 14 -0.74 -16.11 -2.19
CA ALA A 14 0.59 -15.87 -1.62
C ALA A 14 0.81 -14.38 -1.35
N LEU A 15 0.46 -13.53 -2.33
CA LEU A 15 0.57 -12.08 -2.23
C LEU A 15 -0.32 -11.50 -1.12
N ALA A 16 -1.49 -12.09 -0.87
CA ALA A 16 -2.37 -11.68 0.21
C ALA A 16 -1.76 -11.83 1.61
N GLN A 17 -0.71 -12.65 1.78
CA GLN A 17 -0.01 -12.85 3.04
C GLN A 17 1.20 -11.93 3.24
N VAL A 18 1.61 -11.20 2.21
CA VAL A 18 2.76 -10.28 2.30
C VAL A 18 2.27 -8.93 2.80
N SER A 19 2.64 -8.58 4.02
CA SER A 19 2.29 -7.31 4.67
C SER A 19 3.29 -6.21 4.35
N ASP A 20 2.83 -4.95 4.36
CA ASP A 20 3.72 -3.80 4.31
C ASP A 20 4.52 -3.68 5.63
N PRO A 21 5.86 -3.56 5.58
CA PRO A 21 6.69 -3.52 6.79
C PRO A 21 6.45 -2.27 7.64
N GLU A 22 5.93 -1.19 7.06
CA GLU A 22 5.64 0.08 7.73
C GLU A 22 4.20 0.17 8.26
N ILE A 23 3.29 -0.63 7.69
CA ILE A 23 1.87 -0.75 8.05
C ILE A 23 1.48 -2.24 8.02
N PRO A 24 1.86 -3.03 9.05
CA PRO A 24 1.73 -4.50 9.02
C PRO A 24 0.30 -5.04 8.85
N VAL A 25 -0.71 -4.19 9.08
CA VAL A 25 -2.12 -4.53 8.90
C VAL A 25 -2.56 -4.53 7.43
N LEU A 26 -1.78 -3.93 6.53
CA LEU A 26 -2.05 -3.89 5.09
C LEU A 26 -1.16 -4.87 4.36
N SER A 27 -1.77 -5.63 3.45
CA SER A 27 -1.02 -6.42 2.47
C SER A 27 -0.63 -5.60 1.24
N VAL A 28 0.31 -6.12 0.45
CA VAL A 28 0.65 -5.59 -0.88
C VAL A 28 -0.57 -5.52 -1.81
N LEU A 29 -1.57 -6.37 -1.59
CA LEU A 29 -2.85 -6.34 -2.30
C LEU A 29 -3.79 -5.25 -1.77
N ASP A 30 -3.84 -5.05 -0.45
CA ASP A 30 -4.66 -3.98 0.13
C ASP A 30 -4.22 -2.60 -0.37
N LEU A 31 -2.91 -2.41 -0.54
CA LEU A 31 -2.28 -1.21 -1.11
C LEU A 31 -2.34 -1.16 -2.65
N GLY A 32 -2.74 -2.23 -3.33
CA GLY A 32 -2.76 -2.27 -4.80
C GLY A 32 -1.38 -2.12 -5.46
N MET A 33 -0.32 -2.53 -4.77
CA MET A 33 1.07 -2.41 -5.26
C MET A 33 1.38 -3.43 -6.36
N ILE A 34 0.62 -4.53 -6.44
CA ILE A 34 0.81 -5.56 -7.47
C ILE A 34 0.06 -5.16 -8.74
N ARG A 35 0.79 -4.94 -9.83
CA ARG A 35 0.24 -4.53 -11.13
C ARG A 35 -0.11 -5.72 -12.02
N GLY A 36 0.51 -6.87 -11.77
CA GLY A 36 0.23 -8.08 -12.52
C GLY A 36 1.09 -9.23 -12.06
N VAL A 37 0.56 -10.42 -12.29
CA VAL A 37 1.27 -11.69 -12.17
C VAL A 37 1.10 -12.41 -13.49
N GLU A 38 2.21 -12.70 -14.17
CA GLU A 38 2.23 -13.32 -15.49
C GLU A 38 3.28 -14.43 -15.57
N LEU A 39 3.09 -15.39 -16.47
CA LEU A 39 4.12 -16.37 -16.80
C LEU A 39 4.89 -15.88 -18.02
N ASN A 40 6.22 -15.88 -17.96
CA ASN A 40 7.04 -15.56 -19.12
C ASN A 40 7.16 -16.77 -20.07
N ALA A 41 7.89 -16.59 -21.18
CA ALA A 41 8.08 -17.63 -22.19
C ALA A 41 8.88 -18.86 -21.69
N GLN A 42 9.44 -18.80 -20.49
CA GLN A 42 10.22 -19.84 -19.82
C GLN A 42 9.46 -20.48 -18.64
N ASP A 43 8.14 -20.26 -18.54
CA ASP A 43 7.28 -20.74 -17.44
C ASP A 43 7.70 -20.21 -16.05
N GLU A 44 8.39 -19.07 -15.99
CA GLU A 44 8.71 -18.38 -14.74
C GLU A 44 7.65 -17.33 -14.40
N ILE A 45 7.29 -17.26 -13.11
CA ILE A 45 6.29 -16.33 -12.60
C ILE A 45 6.92 -14.94 -12.44
N VAL A 46 6.39 -13.96 -13.14
CA VAL A 46 6.82 -12.56 -13.06
C VAL A 46 5.76 -11.77 -12.29
N VAL A 47 6.15 -11.25 -11.13
CA VAL A 47 5.31 -10.37 -10.29
C VAL A 47 5.75 -8.93 -10.49
N ARG A 48 4.84 -8.08 -10.97
CA ARG A 48 5.09 -6.64 -11.14
C ARG A 48 4.65 -5.87 -9.91
N LEU A 49 5.60 -5.23 -9.25
CA LEU A 49 5.42 -4.44 -8.03
C LEU A 49 5.66 -2.96 -8.32
N THR A 50 4.74 -2.08 -7.94
CA THR A 50 4.92 -0.63 -7.94
C THR A 50 4.90 -0.12 -6.49
N PRO A 51 6.00 0.47 -5.98
CA PRO A 51 6.06 0.99 -4.63
C PRO A 51 5.21 2.26 -4.48
N THR A 52 4.77 2.55 -3.25
CA THR A 52 3.97 3.76 -2.94
C THR A 52 4.72 5.07 -3.26
N TYR A 53 6.05 5.03 -3.31
CA TYR A 53 6.89 6.07 -3.87
C TYR A 53 8.21 5.48 -4.40
N SER A 54 8.80 6.09 -5.42
CA SER A 54 9.96 5.56 -6.15
C SER A 54 11.24 5.38 -5.32
N GLY A 55 11.35 6.05 -4.17
CA GLY A 55 12.48 5.98 -3.25
C GLY A 55 12.21 5.16 -1.99
N CYS A 56 11.19 4.28 -1.99
CA CYS A 56 10.81 3.55 -0.79
C CYS A 56 11.89 2.54 -0.38
N PRO A 57 12.52 2.69 0.82
CA PRO A 57 13.58 1.78 1.26
C PRO A 57 13.05 0.37 1.54
N ALA A 58 11.74 0.24 1.79
CA ALA A 58 11.07 -1.05 1.99
C ALA A 58 10.89 -1.87 0.70
N THR A 59 11.19 -1.32 -0.49
CA THR A 59 10.94 -2.00 -1.76
C THR A 59 11.73 -3.30 -1.90
N ASP A 60 13.01 -3.29 -1.52
CA ASP A 60 13.84 -4.51 -1.60
C ASP A 60 13.40 -5.56 -0.60
N LEU A 61 13.03 -5.15 0.63
CA LEU A 61 12.46 -6.05 1.62
C LEU A 61 11.16 -6.70 1.11
N LEU A 62 10.25 -5.92 0.52
CA LEU A 62 9.01 -6.43 -0.06
C LEU A 62 9.27 -7.44 -1.19
N LYS A 63 10.29 -7.21 -2.04
CA LYS A 63 10.65 -8.17 -3.09
C LYS A 63 11.13 -9.50 -2.49
N ASP A 64 11.94 -9.45 -1.44
CA ASP A 64 12.43 -10.63 -0.75
C ASP A 64 11.29 -11.38 -0.06
N GLU A 65 10.37 -10.67 0.60
CA GLU A 65 9.20 -11.25 1.25
C GLU A 65 8.22 -11.89 0.25
N ILE A 66 7.95 -11.24 -0.88
CA ILE A 66 7.15 -11.83 -1.97
C ILE A 66 7.83 -13.10 -2.49
N THR A 67 9.14 -13.04 -2.75
CA THR A 67 9.89 -14.20 -3.23
C THR A 67 9.83 -15.36 -2.23
N ALA A 68 10.01 -15.09 -0.94
CA ALA A 68 9.91 -16.08 0.12
C ALA A 68 8.48 -16.67 0.25
N ALA A 69 7.45 -15.83 0.14
CA ALA A 69 6.05 -16.28 0.18
C ALA A 69 5.74 -17.26 -0.96
N PHE A 70 6.22 -16.98 -2.17
CA PHE A 70 6.05 -17.86 -3.33
C PHE A 70 6.84 -19.16 -3.17
N GLN A 71 8.08 -19.09 -2.72
CA GLN A 71 8.92 -20.28 -2.43
C GLN A 71 8.27 -21.20 -1.40
N SER A 72 7.67 -20.65 -0.34
CA SER A 72 7.01 -21.43 0.71
C SER A 72 5.83 -22.27 0.20
N LYS A 73 5.19 -21.82 -0.89
CA LYS A 73 4.10 -22.53 -1.56
C LYS A 73 4.55 -23.40 -2.73
N GLY A 74 5.86 -23.50 -2.99
CA GLY A 74 6.40 -24.24 -4.14
C GLY A 74 6.18 -23.55 -5.49
N LEU A 75 5.83 -22.26 -5.49
CA LEU A 75 5.63 -21.44 -6.69
C LEU A 75 6.97 -20.89 -7.17
N THR A 76 7.78 -21.76 -7.78
CA THR A 76 9.11 -21.41 -8.30
C THR A 76 9.31 -21.95 -9.70
N PRO A 77 10.04 -21.26 -10.59
CA PRO A 77 10.78 -20.01 -10.36
C PRO A 77 9.89 -18.76 -10.35
N VAL A 78 10.28 -17.76 -9.55
CA VAL A 78 9.58 -16.47 -9.42
C VAL A 78 10.58 -15.31 -9.52
N GLN A 79 10.20 -14.27 -10.25
CA GLN A 79 10.92 -13.02 -10.40
C GLN A 79 10.01 -11.84 -10.02
N VAL A 80 10.43 -11.04 -9.04
CA VAL A 80 9.73 -9.81 -8.65
C VAL A 80 10.41 -8.62 -9.32
N VAL A 81 9.68 -7.92 -10.18
CA VAL A 81 10.18 -6.76 -10.93
C VAL A 81 9.50 -5.48 -10.45
N VAL A 82 10.28 -4.41 -10.30
CA VAL A 82 9.74 -3.09 -9.96
C VAL A 82 9.28 -2.42 -11.24
N ASP A 83 7.99 -2.10 -11.33
CA ASP A 83 7.39 -1.42 -12.46
C ASP A 83 7.07 0.03 -12.07
N LEU A 84 7.82 0.97 -12.66
CA LEU A 84 7.65 2.42 -12.47
C LEU A 84 7.08 3.10 -13.72
N SER A 85 6.48 2.33 -14.65
CA SER A 85 5.86 2.90 -15.86
C SER A 85 4.68 3.82 -15.53
N GLU A 86 3.97 3.53 -14.43
CA GLU A 86 2.95 4.39 -13.83
C GLU A 86 3.31 4.64 -12.37
N ALA A 87 3.14 5.89 -11.91
CA ALA A 87 3.29 6.21 -10.50
C ALA A 87 2.13 5.59 -9.71
N TRP A 88 2.43 5.00 -8.55
CA TRP A 88 1.40 4.51 -7.64
C TRP A 88 0.51 5.66 -7.17
N THR A 89 -0.79 5.40 -7.13
CA THR A 89 -1.76 6.35 -6.59
C THR A 89 -2.65 5.70 -5.55
N THR A 90 -3.16 6.51 -4.64
CA THR A 90 -4.10 6.09 -3.58
C THR A 90 -5.42 5.53 -4.11
N ASP A 91 -5.73 5.78 -5.39
CA ASP A 91 -6.88 5.18 -6.07
C ASP A 91 -6.70 3.66 -6.24
N TRP A 92 -5.48 3.14 -6.17
CA TRP A 92 -5.20 1.70 -6.25
C TRP A 92 -5.44 0.97 -4.94
N MET A 93 -5.60 1.70 -3.83
CA MET A 93 -5.92 1.09 -2.54
C MET A 93 -7.33 0.50 -2.53
N SER A 94 -7.43 -0.75 -2.07
CA SER A 94 -8.70 -1.41 -1.83
C SER A 94 -9.51 -0.71 -0.73
N GLU A 95 -10.84 -0.84 -0.80
CA GLU A 95 -11.73 -0.34 0.27
C GLU A 95 -11.48 -1.05 1.60
N SER A 96 -11.15 -2.35 1.58
CA SER A 96 -10.73 -3.08 2.78
C SER A 96 -9.45 -2.51 3.38
N GLY A 97 -8.48 -2.14 2.54
CA GLY A 97 -7.24 -1.48 2.96
C GLY A 97 -7.50 -0.14 3.66
N LYS A 98 -8.35 0.71 3.08
CA LYS A 98 -8.74 1.99 3.69
C LYS A 98 -9.43 1.79 5.05
N GLN A 99 -10.29 0.78 5.17
CA GLN A 99 -10.95 0.43 6.44
C GLN A 99 -9.95 -0.07 7.49
N LYS A 100 -9.02 -0.95 7.11
CA LYS A 100 -7.95 -1.45 7.99
C LYS A 100 -7.07 -0.31 8.50
N LEU A 101 -6.70 0.66 7.65
CA LEU A 101 -5.96 1.86 8.07
C LEU A 101 -6.71 2.60 9.18
N GLN A 102 -8.00 2.90 8.95
CA GLN A 102 -8.80 3.63 9.91
C GLN A 102 -8.90 2.88 11.24
N GLN A 103 -9.13 1.57 11.21
CA GLN A 103 -9.17 0.72 12.41
C GLN A 103 -7.83 0.66 13.15
N TYR A 104 -6.73 0.74 12.41
CA TYR A 104 -5.38 0.79 12.96
C TYR A 104 -5.02 2.17 13.55
N GLY A 105 -5.89 3.18 13.39
CA GLY A 105 -5.67 4.53 13.89
C GLY A 105 -4.93 5.44 12.90
N ILE A 106 -4.82 5.05 11.64
CA ILE A 106 -4.28 5.87 10.56
C ILE A 106 -5.46 6.41 9.74
N ALA A 107 -5.53 7.73 9.56
CA ALA A 107 -6.52 8.31 8.67
C ALA A 107 -6.25 7.88 7.21
N PRO A 108 -7.21 7.22 6.53
CA PRO A 108 -7.04 6.84 5.14
C PRO A 108 -7.04 8.08 4.22
N PRO A 109 -6.50 7.96 2.99
CA PRO A 109 -6.53 9.03 1.99
C PRO A 109 -7.94 9.59 1.79
N GLN A 110 -8.08 10.91 1.71
CA GLN A 110 -9.36 11.57 1.46
C GLN A 110 -9.35 12.23 0.07
N GLY A 111 -10.28 11.83 -0.79
CA GLY A 111 -10.37 12.31 -2.18
C GLY A 111 -9.83 11.30 -3.20
N GLN A 112 -9.89 11.68 -4.48
CA GLN A 112 -9.26 10.93 -5.59
C GLN A 112 -7.86 11.48 -5.86
N SER A 113 -6.93 10.64 -6.32
CA SER A 113 -5.53 11.05 -6.60
C SER A 113 -5.43 12.31 -7.48
N HIS A 114 -6.29 12.44 -8.49
CA HIS A 114 -6.35 13.60 -9.39
C HIS A 114 -6.71 14.93 -8.70
N GLN A 115 -7.36 14.88 -7.54
CA GLN A 115 -7.73 16.05 -6.74
C GLN A 115 -6.63 16.46 -5.76
N CYS A 116 -5.66 15.58 -5.54
CA CYS A 116 -4.60 15.76 -4.54
C CYS A 116 -3.34 16.43 -5.12
N GLY A 117 -3.18 16.44 -6.45
CA GLY A 117 -2.06 17.06 -7.15
C GLY A 117 -0.73 16.33 -6.92
N THR A 118 0.28 16.61 -7.74
CA THR A 118 1.62 16.00 -7.64
C THR A 118 2.40 16.42 -6.39
N HIS A 119 1.94 17.46 -5.70
CA HIS A 119 2.43 17.94 -4.42
C HIS A 119 1.21 18.33 -3.58
N VAL A 120 0.79 17.46 -2.65
CA VAL A 120 -0.29 17.80 -1.72
C VAL A 120 0.17 18.96 -0.86
N ALA A 121 -0.42 20.14 -1.06
CA ALA A 121 -0.48 21.15 -0.01
C ALA A 121 -1.39 20.58 1.07
N LEU A 122 -0.79 19.89 2.05
CA LEU A 122 -1.52 19.29 3.16
C LEU A 122 -2.26 20.40 3.89
N SER A 123 -3.55 20.18 4.13
CA SER A 123 -4.42 21.14 4.80
C SER A 123 -4.97 20.53 6.08
N ASP A 124 -5.28 21.42 7.03
CA ASP A 124 -6.07 21.07 8.21
C ASP A 124 -7.44 20.48 7.77
N GLY A 125 -8.07 19.70 8.64
CA GLY A 125 -9.42 19.17 8.35
C GLY A 125 -9.51 17.68 8.07
N ILE A 126 -8.40 16.95 8.08
CA ILE A 126 -8.40 15.49 7.91
C ILE A 126 -9.22 14.84 9.02
N ARG A 127 -10.25 14.08 8.64
CA ARG A 127 -11.11 13.33 9.57
C ARG A 127 -10.29 12.43 10.50
N CYS A 128 -10.37 12.69 11.81
CA CYS A 128 -9.70 11.91 12.84
C CYS A 128 -10.17 10.44 12.84
N PRO A 129 -9.26 9.44 12.88
CA PRO A 129 -9.65 8.04 12.85
C PRO A 129 -10.27 7.56 14.18
N HIS A 130 -10.05 8.30 15.28
CA HIS A 130 -10.54 7.91 16.61
C HIS A 130 -11.93 8.47 16.93
N CYS A 131 -12.12 9.79 16.79
CA CYS A 131 -13.37 10.47 17.14
C CYS A 131 -14.18 10.97 15.94
N HIS A 132 -13.66 10.82 14.72
CA HIS A 132 -14.31 11.24 13.47
C HIS A 132 -14.48 12.75 13.29
N SER A 133 -13.92 13.58 14.18
CA SER A 133 -13.92 15.03 14.01
C SER A 133 -13.05 15.47 12.83
N GLN A 134 -13.44 16.57 12.18
CA GLN A 134 -12.64 17.28 11.19
C GLN A 134 -11.90 18.48 11.81
N GLN A 135 -12.03 18.75 13.11
CA GLN A 135 -11.20 19.76 13.78
C GLN A 135 -9.82 19.17 14.04
N THR A 136 -8.99 19.10 13.00
CA THR A 136 -7.64 18.53 13.07
C THR A 136 -6.65 19.47 12.44
N LYS A 137 -5.45 19.51 13.01
CA LYS A 137 -4.35 20.36 12.54
C LYS A 137 -3.17 19.53 12.07
N LEU A 138 -2.60 19.93 10.94
CA LEU A 138 -1.32 19.41 10.47
C LEU A 138 -0.22 19.82 11.45
N LEU A 139 0.54 18.84 11.92
CA LEU A 139 1.74 19.07 12.73
C LEU A 139 3.01 18.95 11.91
N SER A 140 3.06 17.98 10.99
CA SER A 140 4.20 17.73 10.13
C SER A 140 3.77 17.08 8.82
N GLU A 141 4.37 17.52 7.71
CA GLU A 141 4.14 16.96 6.38
C GLU A 141 4.72 15.53 6.23
N PHE A 142 5.56 15.13 7.18
CA PHE A 142 6.20 13.82 7.24
C PHE A 142 6.08 13.23 8.65
N SER A 143 5.77 11.95 8.73
CA SER A 143 5.75 11.18 9.99
C SER A 143 6.81 10.07 9.93
N SER A 144 6.52 8.87 10.46
CA SER A 144 7.45 7.73 10.43
C SER A 144 7.92 7.37 9.02
N THR A 145 7.09 7.64 8.01
CA THR A 145 7.39 7.41 6.59
C THR A 145 7.02 8.61 5.73
N ALA A 146 7.63 8.68 4.54
CA ALA A 146 7.36 9.73 3.57
C ALA A 146 5.94 9.69 2.99
N CYS A 147 5.23 8.56 3.07
CA CYS A 147 3.82 8.44 2.67
C CYS A 147 2.83 8.87 3.76
N LYS A 148 3.29 9.11 5.00
CA LYS A 148 2.44 9.55 6.12
C LYS A 148 2.72 11.01 6.48
N ALA A 149 1.69 11.72 6.95
CA ALA A 149 1.78 13.03 7.58
C ALA A 149 1.21 12.97 9.00
N LEU A 150 1.72 13.80 9.90
CA LEU A 150 1.30 13.79 11.30
C LEU A 150 0.27 14.90 11.55
N TYR A 151 -0.87 14.54 12.13
CA TYR A 151 -1.94 15.43 12.52
C TYR A 151 -2.24 15.33 14.02
N LYS A 152 -2.93 16.32 14.56
CA LYS A 152 -3.53 16.28 15.90
C LYS A 152 -4.99 16.69 15.84
N CYS A 153 -5.86 15.90 16.46
CA CYS A 153 -7.25 16.28 16.65
C CYS A 153 -7.39 17.31 17.77
N GLN A 154 -8.21 18.34 17.56
CA GLN A 154 -8.49 19.35 18.57
C GLN A 154 -9.63 18.96 19.52
N ASP A 155 -10.49 18.02 19.12
CA ASP A 155 -11.61 17.55 19.94
C ASP A 155 -11.22 16.43 20.91
N CYS A 156 -10.57 15.37 20.41
CA CYS A 156 -10.11 14.27 21.26
C CYS A 156 -8.64 14.40 21.71
N LEU A 157 -7.92 15.42 21.22
CA LEU A 157 -6.52 15.72 21.54
C LEU A 157 -5.47 14.67 21.13
N GLU A 158 -5.89 13.57 20.53
CA GLU A 158 -5.01 12.50 20.04
C GLU A 158 -4.22 12.94 18.79
N PRO A 159 -2.90 12.69 18.74
CA PRO A 159 -2.14 12.71 17.50
C PRO A 159 -2.45 11.46 16.66
N PHE A 160 -2.43 11.59 15.34
CA PHE A 160 -2.63 10.47 14.43
C PHE A 160 -1.90 10.67 13.10
N ASP A 161 -1.57 9.57 12.46
CA ASP A 161 -1.00 9.58 11.11
C ASP A 161 -2.11 9.68 10.06
N TYR A 162 -1.84 10.45 9.01
CA TYR A 162 -2.62 10.49 7.78
C TYR A 162 -1.82 9.85 6.67
N PHE A 163 -2.36 8.81 6.02
CA PHE A 163 -1.78 8.26 4.80
C PHE A 163 -2.09 9.21 3.66
N LYS A 164 -1.05 9.85 3.12
CA LYS A 164 -1.20 10.96 2.17
C LYS A 164 -1.86 10.47 0.88
N CYS A 165 -2.78 11.28 0.38
CA CYS A 165 -3.31 11.14 -0.97
C CYS A 165 -2.21 11.47 -1.98
N ILE A 166 -1.88 10.52 -2.86
CA ILE A 166 -0.93 10.68 -3.97
C ILE A 166 -1.50 10.01 -5.21
#